data_AF-A0A2S7DX56-F1
#
_entry.id   AF-A0A2S7DX56-F1
#
_cell.length_a   1.000
_cell.length_b   1.000
_cell.length_c   1.000
_cell.angle_alpha   90.00
_cell.angle_beta   90.00
_cell.angle_gamma   90.00
#
_symmetry.space_group_name_H-M   'P 1'
#
loop_
_entity.id
_entity.type
_entity.pdbx_description
1 polymer ?
#
loop_
_entity_poly.entity_id
_entity_poly.type
_entity_poly.pdbx_seq_one_letter_code
_entity_poly.pdbx_strand_id
1 'polypeptide(L)'
;MKRWIWILIGAIGLQTSATASTPHQRLVCRMDDPFLFCSKGCDDPDYNWKPIDPISGTWVAVPPYCPGPTPVSTNYCQGWTMTAIAALQQYTSVCPGALKQGQWKGTKQPEMVPFKH
;
A
#
# COMPACT_ATOMS: atom_id res chain seq x y z
N MET A 1 -43.39 20.66 48.84
CA MET A 1 -42.08 21.32 49.03
C MET A 1 -41.06 20.68 48.13
N LYS A 2 -40.25 21.53 47.49
CA LYS A 2 -39.43 21.27 46.30
C LYS A 2 -37.99 20.99 46.73
N ARG A 3 -37.42 19.83 46.38
CA ARG A 3 -35.96 19.64 46.31
C ARG A 3 -35.60 18.68 45.17
N TRP A 4 -35.23 19.30 44.06
CA TRP A 4 -34.55 18.69 42.93
C TRP A 4 -33.11 18.37 43.31
N ILE A 5 -32.61 17.17 43.00
CA ILE A 5 -31.19 16.87 42.98
C ILE A 5 -30.91 16.19 41.64
N TRP A 6 -30.54 17.01 40.65
CA TRP A 6 -29.94 16.57 39.40
C TRP A 6 -28.43 16.72 39.57
N ILE A 7 -27.71 15.62 39.77
CA ILE A 7 -26.27 15.57 39.53
C ILE A 7 -26.03 14.34 38.65
N LEU A 8 -26.20 14.53 37.34
CA LEU A 8 -25.66 13.62 36.35
C LEU A 8 -24.24 14.09 36.05
N ILE A 9 -23.29 13.29 36.53
CA ILE A 9 -21.86 13.41 36.33
C ILE A 9 -21.59 13.44 34.82
N GLY A 10 -21.01 14.54 34.35
CA GLY A 10 -20.59 14.71 32.97
C GLY A 10 -19.48 13.71 32.63
N ALA A 11 -19.84 12.67 31.88
CA ALA A 11 -18.87 11.83 31.22
C ALA A 11 -18.18 12.67 30.14
N ILE A 12 -16.99 13.18 30.47
CA ILE A 12 -16.05 13.75 29.50
C ILE A 12 -15.59 12.58 28.62
N GLY A 13 -16.34 12.34 27.54
CA GLY A 13 -15.89 11.48 26.45
C GLY A 13 -14.79 12.20 25.71
N LEU A 14 -13.53 11.97 26.12
CA LEU A 14 -12.38 12.22 25.24
C LEU A 14 -12.54 11.29 24.03
N GLN A 15 -13.17 11.79 22.97
CA GLN A 15 -13.10 11.16 21.66
C GLN A 15 -11.69 11.41 21.14
N THR A 16 -10.78 10.48 21.42
CA THR A 16 -9.47 10.44 20.77
C THR A 16 -9.70 10.13 19.30
N SER A 17 -9.79 11.18 18.48
CA SER A 17 -9.77 11.03 17.04
C SER A 17 -8.38 10.54 16.66
N ALA A 18 -8.26 9.27 16.29
CA ALA A 18 -7.02 8.73 15.75
C ALA A 18 -6.74 9.40 14.40
N THR A 19 -5.93 10.47 14.40
CA THR A 19 -5.37 11.05 13.17
C THR A 19 -4.16 10.23 12.77
N ALA A 20 -4.39 9.01 12.28
CA ALA A 20 -3.39 8.29 11.50
C ALA A 20 -3.41 8.85 10.06
N SER A 21 -2.96 10.11 9.88
CA SER A 21 -2.59 10.58 8.55
C SER A 21 -1.08 10.46 8.43
N THR A 22 -0.58 9.30 8.00
CA THR A 22 0.69 9.29 7.30
C THR A 22 0.59 10.30 6.16
N PRO A 23 1.56 11.22 5.99
CA PRO A 23 1.57 12.14 4.85
C PRO A 23 1.37 11.34 3.57
N HIS A 24 0.38 11.72 2.77
CA HIS A 24 0.09 11.03 1.51
C HIS A 24 1.33 11.11 0.61
N GLN A 25 1.97 9.97 0.40
CA GLN A 25 3.10 9.87 -0.52
C GLN A 25 2.57 9.41 -1.86
N ARG A 26 2.73 10.27 -2.88
CA ARG A 26 2.35 9.92 -4.25
C ARG A 26 3.15 8.70 -4.73
N LEU A 27 2.46 7.66 -5.15
CA LEU A 27 3.05 6.45 -5.70
C LEU A 27 3.52 6.69 -7.14
N VAL A 28 4.64 6.07 -7.48
CA VAL A 28 5.27 6.21 -8.80
C VAL A 28 4.52 5.44 -9.89
N CYS A 29 3.69 4.47 -9.51
CA CYS A 29 2.91 3.64 -10.42
C CYS A 29 1.50 3.36 -9.84
N ARG A 30 0.70 2.55 -10.55
CA ARG A 30 -0.69 2.21 -10.18
C ARG A 30 -1.62 3.40 -10.00
N MET A 31 -1.32 4.52 -10.67
CA MET A 31 -2.08 5.77 -10.58
C MET A 31 -2.41 6.19 -9.15
N ASP A 32 -1.46 6.00 -8.23
CA ASP A 32 -1.63 6.34 -6.81
C ASP A 32 -2.67 5.49 -6.06
N ASP A 33 -2.99 4.27 -6.54
CA ASP A 33 -3.80 3.29 -5.82
C ASP A 33 -2.94 2.45 -4.84
N PRO A 34 -3.01 2.71 -3.52
CA PRO A 34 -2.21 1.99 -2.54
C PRO A 34 -2.66 0.54 -2.34
N PHE A 35 -3.93 0.21 -2.61
CA PHE A 35 -4.42 -1.16 -2.48
C PHE A 35 -3.77 -2.04 -3.55
N LEU A 36 -3.86 -1.62 -4.82
CA LEU A 36 -3.24 -2.35 -5.93
C LEU A 36 -1.72 -2.36 -5.81
N PHE A 37 -1.12 -1.23 -5.45
CA PHE A 37 0.31 -1.13 -5.26
C PHE A 37 0.84 -2.09 -4.21
N CYS A 38 0.24 -2.13 -3.01
CA CYS A 38 0.70 -3.02 -1.94
C CYS A 38 0.34 -4.50 -2.18
N SER A 39 -0.72 -4.80 -2.94
CA SER A 39 -1.12 -6.18 -3.22
C SER A 39 -0.47 -6.78 -4.47
N LYS A 40 -0.12 -5.96 -5.47
CA LYS A 40 0.36 -6.42 -6.77
C LYS A 40 1.63 -5.74 -7.28
N GLY A 41 2.10 -4.65 -6.67
CA GLY A 41 3.22 -3.86 -7.21
C GLY A 41 2.78 -3.00 -8.40
N CYS A 42 3.71 -2.64 -9.29
CA CYS A 42 3.38 -1.88 -10.51
C CYS A 42 2.64 -2.73 -11.56
N ASP A 43 2.10 -2.09 -12.61
CA ASP A 43 1.63 -2.79 -13.82
C ASP A 43 2.73 -2.78 -14.89
N ASP A 44 2.48 -3.46 -16.00
CA ASP A 44 3.36 -3.36 -17.17
C ASP A 44 3.47 -1.91 -17.66
N PRO A 45 4.67 -1.46 -18.07
CA PRO A 45 5.90 -2.24 -18.30
C PRO A 45 6.82 -2.37 -17.07
N ASP A 46 6.43 -1.82 -15.90
CA ASP A 46 7.27 -1.73 -14.70
C ASP A 46 7.08 -2.90 -13.73
N TYR A 47 6.50 -4.01 -14.20
CA TYR A 47 6.21 -5.21 -13.42
C TYR A 47 7.47 -6.11 -13.26
N ASN A 48 8.52 -5.58 -12.63
CA ASN A 48 9.80 -6.27 -12.47
C ASN A 48 9.90 -7.11 -11.18
N TRP A 49 9.01 -6.85 -10.23
CA TRP A 49 8.91 -7.54 -8.95
C TRP A 49 7.45 -7.53 -8.50
N LYS A 50 7.11 -8.40 -7.54
CA LYS A 50 5.78 -8.45 -6.93
C LYS A 50 5.85 -8.61 -5.41
N PRO A 51 4.87 -8.06 -4.67
CA PRO A 51 4.69 -8.32 -3.24
C PRO A 51 4.54 -9.83 -2.95
N ILE A 52 5.13 -10.30 -1.85
CA ILE A 52 4.78 -11.58 -1.23
C ILE A 52 3.86 -11.32 -0.05
N ASP A 53 4.33 -10.49 0.89
CA ASP A 53 3.55 -10.02 2.02
C ASP A 53 3.83 -8.53 2.29
N PRO A 54 2.86 -7.64 2.02
CA PRO A 54 3.01 -6.20 2.24
C PRO A 54 3.19 -5.80 3.69
N ILE A 55 2.76 -6.59 4.67
CA ILE A 55 2.92 -6.25 6.09
C ILE A 55 4.39 -6.42 6.49
N SER A 56 5.03 -7.52 6.08
CA SER A 56 6.47 -7.72 6.28
C SER A 56 7.34 -6.97 5.27
N GLY A 57 6.75 -6.35 4.25
CA GLY A 57 7.48 -5.68 3.16
C GLY A 57 8.28 -6.66 2.30
N THR A 58 7.91 -7.94 2.29
CA THR A 58 8.60 -8.98 1.51
C THR A 58 8.11 -8.96 0.07
N TRP A 59 9.02 -9.28 -0.86
CA TRP A 59 8.80 -9.21 -2.30
C TRP A 59 9.68 -10.23 -3.01
N VAL A 60 9.39 -10.47 -4.28
CA VAL A 60 10.21 -11.31 -5.16
C VAL A 60 10.32 -10.71 -6.55
N ALA A 61 11.50 -10.83 -7.16
CA ALA A 61 11.69 -10.48 -8.56
C ALA A 61 10.80 -11.36 -9.46
N VAL A 62 10.26 -10.78 -10.53
CA VAL A 62 9.49 -11.51 -11.54
C VAL A 62 10.46 -11.94 -12.65
N PRO A 63 10.50 -13.21 -13.07
CA PRO A 63 11.28 -13.61 -14.25
C PRO A 63 10.80 -12.85 -15.50
N PRO A 64 11.70 -12.40 -16.40
CA PRO A 64 13.13 -12.71 -16.50
C PRO A 64 14.06 -11.68 -15.82
N TYR A 65 13.53 -10.83 -14.94
CA TYR A 65 14.31 -9.75 -14.33
C TYR A 65 15.31 -10.26 -13.30
N CYS A 66 16.37 -9.47 -13.08
CA CYS A 66 17.42 -9.83 -12.14
C CYS A 66 16.87 -9.99 -10.70
N PRO A 67 17.48 -10.84 -9.85
CA PRO A 67 16.95 -11.11 -8.49
C PRO A 67 16.92 -9.89 -7.55
N GLY A 68 17.63 -8.82 -7.89
CA GLY A 68 17.67 -7.58 -7.13
C GLY A 68 17.51 -6.34 -8.02
N PRO A 69 17.23 -5.18 -7.40
CA PRO A 69 17.01 -3.93 -8.12
C PRO A 69 18.30 -3.44 -8.77
N THR A 70 18.40 -3.60 -10.08
CA THR A 70 19.51 -3.07 -10.89
C THR A 70 18.98 -2.65 -12.26
N PRO A 71 19.34 -1.48 -12.80
CA PRO A 71 18.93 -1.10 -14.15
C PRO A 71 19.73 -1.82 -15.24
N VAL A 72 20.79 -2.56 -14.87
CA VAL A 72 21.73 -3.18 -15.80
C VAL A 72 21.31 -4.61 -16.09
N SER A 73 21.06 -4.92 -17.36
CA SER A 73 20.86 -6.30 -17.83
C SER A 73 22.18 -7.06 -17.87
N THR A 74 22.10 -8.37 -17.66
CA THR A 74 23.22 -9.31 -17.81
C THR A 74 22.87 -10.36 -18.89
N ASN A 75 23.77 -11.31 -19.12
CA ASN A 75 23.49 -12.46 -19.98
C ASN A 75 22.45 -13.43 -19.39
N TYR A 76 22.08 -13.29 -18.11
CA TYR A 76 21.21 -14.22 -17.39
C TYR A 76 19.86 -13.62 -16.98
N CYS A 77 19.77 -12.28 -16.94
CA CYS A 77 18.59 -11.60 -16.44
C CYS A 77 18.46 -10.19 -17.01
N GLN A 78 17.23 -9.69 -17.07
CA GLN A 78 16.93 -8.34 -17.51
C GLN A 78 17.07 -7.33 -16.37
N GLY A 79 17.66 -6.18 -16.66
CA GLY A 79 17.67 -5.03 -15.77
C GLY A 79 16.25 -4.54 -15.52
N TRP A 80 16.05 -3.95 -14.34
CA TRP A 80 14.79 -3.38 -13.91
C TRP A 80 14.61 -1.99 -14.50
N THR A 81 13.36 -1.56 -14.68
CA THR A 81 13.09 -0.16 -15.00
C THR A 81 13.42 0.71 -13.78
N MET A 82 13.77 1.98 -14.03
CA MET A 82 13.99 2.93 -12.93
C MET A 82 12.73 3.13 -12.08
N THR A 83 11.54 3.07 -12.71
CA THR A 83 10.25 3.12 -12.02
C THR A 83 10.08 1.94 -11.07
N ALA A 84 10.37 0.71 -11.50
CA ALA A 84 10.25 -0.46 -10.65
C ALA A 84 11.20 -0.42 -9.44
N ILE A 85 12.42 0.10 -9.63
CA ILE A 85 13.38 0.30 -8.54
C ILE A 85 12.85 1.33 -7.53
N ALA A 86 12.36 2.47 -8.00
CA ALA A 86 11.75 3.49 -7.14
C ALA A 86 10.50 2.95 -6.43
N ALA A 87 9.65 2.22 -7.15
CA ALA A 87 8.45 1.59 -6.61
C ALA A 87 8.79 0.61 -5.48
N LEU A 88 9.87 -0.18 -5.62
CA LEU A 88 10.27 -1.10 -4.56
C LEU A 88 10.63 -0.33 -3.26
N GLN A 89 11.33 0.79 -3.38
CA GLN A 89 11.65 1.65 -2.24
C GLN A 89 10.39 2.24 -1.59
N GLN A 90 9.40 2.64 -2.40
CA GLN A 90 8.12 3.11 -1.88
C GLN A 90 7.35 1.97 -1.20
N TYR A 91 7.34 0.77 -1.76
CA TYR A 91 6.66 -0.39 -1.21
C TYR A 91 7.19 -0.77 0.17
N THR A 92 8.51 -0.87 0.34
CA THR A 92 9.12 -1.22 1.63
C THR A 92 8.93 -0.14 2.69
N SER A 93 8.68 1.11 2.29
CA SER A 93 8.40 2.21 3.22
C SER A 93 6.91 2.38 3.55
N VAL A 94 6.02 2.17 2.59
CA VAL A 94 4.59 2.51 2.70
C VAL A 94 3.76 1.31 3.18
N CYS A 95 3.97 0.14 2.58
CA CYS A 95 3.07 -1.00 2.77
C CYS A 95 3.17 -1.66 4.15
N PRO A 96 4.36 -1.78 4.78
CA PRO A 96 4.48 -2.27 6.16
C PRO A 96 3.77 -1.40 7.21
N GLY A 97 3.44 -0.15 6.88
CA GLY A 97 2.64 0.72 7.75
C GLY A 97 1.19 0.22 7.93
N ALA A 98 0.72 -0.71 7.10
CA ALA A 98 -0.60 -1.29 7.25
C ALA A 98 -0.61 -2.35 8.38
N LEU A 99 -1.43 -2.13 9.42
CA LEU A 99 -1.61 -3.09 10.52
C LEU A 99 -2.37 -4.36 10.09
N LYS A 100 -3.07 -4.33 8.96
CA LYS A 100 -3.84 -5.45 8.41
C LYS A 100 -4.01 -5.31 6.90
N GLN A 101 -4.09 -6.44 6.21
CA GLN A 101 -4.50 -6.49 4.80
C GLN A 101 -6.02 -6.60 4.68
N GLY A 102 -6.62 -5.75 3.87
CA GLY A 102 -8.01 -5.90 3.44
C GLY A 102 -8.10 -6.86 2.25
N GLN A 103 -9.16 -7.66 2.20
CA GLN A 103 -9.51 -8.41 0.98
C GLN A 103 -10.41 -7.55 0.10
N TRP A 104 -10.16 -7.55 -1.20
CA TRP A 104 -11.05 -6.90 -2.16
C TRP A 104 -12.42 -7.59 -2.15
N LYS A 105 -13.50 -6.82 -2.08
CA LYS A 105 -14.90 -7.32 -2.04
C LYS A 105 -15.75 -6.87 -3.23
N GLY A 106 -15.14 -6.23 -4.23
CA GLY A 106 -15.85 -5.77 -5.43
C GLY A 106 -16.17 -6.90 -6.39
N THR A 107 -17.18 -6.69 -7.25
CA THR A 107 -17.66 -7.69 -8.22
C THR A 107 -16.75 -7.86 -9.44
N LYS A 108 -15.93 -6.86 -9.74
CA LYS A 108 -14.90 -6.90 -10.80
C LYS A 108 -13.51 -6.94 -10.16
N GLN A 109 -12.50 -7.34 -10.93
CA GLN A 109 -11.11 -7.27 -10.48
C GLN A 109 -10.73 -5.84 -10.07
N PRO A 110 -9.97 -5.65 -8.97
CA PRO A 110 -9.63 -4.33 -8.46
C PRO A 110 -8.85 -3.49 -9.47
N GLU A 111 -8.10 -4.13 -10.37
CA GLU A 111 -7.37 -3.45 -11.45
C GLU A 111 -8.29 -2.74 -12.44
N MET A 112 -9.58 -3.10 -12.50
CA MET A 112 -10.50 -2.70 -13.57
C MET A 112 -11.60 -1.73 -13.10
N VAL A 113 -11.55 -1.24 -11.86
CA VAL A 113 -12.62 -0.43 -11.26
C VAL A 113 -12.07 0.85 -10.65
N PRO A 114 -12.60 2.04 -10.98
CA PRO A 114 -13.69 2.28 -11.94
C PRO A 114 -13.24 2.15 -13.40
N PHE A 115 -11.94 2.15 -13.65
CA PHE A 115 -11.28 1.91 -14.94
C PHE A 115 -9.97 1.14 -14.72
N LYS A 116 -9.23 0.84 -15.79
CA LYS A 116 -7.98 0.10 -15.70
C LYS A 116 -6.89 0.96 -15.02
N HIS A 117 -6.29 0.44 -13.94
CA HIS A 117 -5.16 1.07 -13.23
C HIS A 117 -3.78 0.61 -13.66
#